data_AF-A0A3D3ZKV6-F1
#
_entry.id   AF-A0A3D3ZKV6-F1
#
_cell.length_a   1.000
_cell.length_b   1.000
_cell.length_c   1.000
_cell.angle_alpha   90.00
_cell.angle_beta   90.00
_cell.angle_gamma   90.00
#
_symmetry.space_group_name_H-M   'P 1'
#
loop_
_entity.id
_entity.type
_entity.pdbx_description
1 polymer ?
#
loop_
_entity_poly.entity_id
_entity_poly.type
_entity_poly.pdbx_seq_one_letter_code
_entity_poly.pdbx_strand_id
1 'polypeptide(L)'
;MAQAVSKPGQSNEDGQRGTQLGPILCWAVVFADIGTSVYYVPGILYGNVGSLAGFFVFLTMAVFVLLTLKYAEVTHRFPQGGGVVTVAAQAMNHWVGALGGMCILVDYFLTAAISCLSGILYFSVVIPAMGPFALEITIGTLVLLGLLNCIGISASAKVSLVGATIAFLSDIALLVTIFTHLSFPAFLALFPSMFASHALTPIAILIGFAGSFLAFSGLESISQLSPVMKTPRKKVGGIA
;
A
#
# COMPACT_ATOMS: atom_id res chain seq x y z
N MET A 1 53.38 14.00 -23.51
CA MET A 1 52.79 12.68 -23.83
C MET A 1 51.98 12.24 -22.62
N ALA A 2 50.66 12.45 -22.66
CA ALA A 2 49.75 12.11 -21.58
C ALA A 2 49.34 10.65 -21.70
N GLN A 3 49.62 9.83 -20.68
CA GLN A 3 49.08 8.48 -20.56
C GLN A 3 47.79 8.53 -19.72
N ALA A 4 46.71 8.05 -20.33
CA ALA A 4 45.38 8.01 -19.75
C ALA A 4 45.30 6.96 -18.64
N VAL A 5 44.87 7.42 -17.46
CA VAL A 5 44.46 6.58 -16.33
C VAL A 5 43.14 5.88 -16.72
N SER A 6 43.19 4.56 -16.83
CA SER A 6 42.03 3.69 -17.02
C SER A 6 41.10 3.76 -15.81
N LYS A 7 39.83 4.13 -16.02
CA LYS A 7 38.77 4.08 -15.00
C LYS A 7 38.44 2.61 -14.65
N PRO A 8 38.53 2.18 -13.38
CA PRO A 8 37.98 0.90 -12.96
C PRO A 8 36.52 1.09 -12.51
N GLY A 9 35.60 0.24 -12.98
CA GLY A 9 34.23 0.22 -12.45
C GLY A 9 33.09 -0.21 -13.39
N GLN A 10 33.35 -0.82 -14.54
CA GLN A 10 32.30 -1.37 -15.43
C GLN A 10 32.15 -2.90 -15.32
N SER A 11 32.19 -3.44 -14.10
CA SER A 11 31.95 -4.87 -13.88
C SER A 11 31.06 -5.04 -12.66
N ASN A 12 29.73 -5.01 -12.87
CA ASN A 12 28.69 -5.73 -12.11
C ASN A 12 27.23 -5.30 -12.46
N GLU A 13 26.93 -4.85 -13.68
CA GLU A 13 25.54 -4.55 -14.08
C GLU A 13 24.81 -5.74 -14.76
N ASP A 14 25.51 -6.82 -15.10
CA ASP A 14 24.93 -7.95 -15.83
C ASP A 14 24.22 -9.02 -14.96
N GLY A 15 24.20 -8.85 -13.63
CA GLY A 15 23.57 -9.80 -12.69
C GLY A 15 22.09 -9.55 -12.38
N GLN A 16 21.51 -8.42 -12.80
CA GLN A 16 20.12 -8.02 -12.47
C GLN A 16 19.22 -7.93 -13.72
N ARG A 17 19.33 -8.87 -14.66
CA ARG A 17 18.27 -9.09 -15.68
C ARG A 17 17.07 -9.86 -15.09
N GLY A 18 16.62 -9.48 -13.90
CA GLY A 18 15.28 -9.79 -13.43
C GLY A 18 14.28 -8.97 -14.26
N THR A 19 13.16 -9.56 -14.66
CA THR A 19 12.13 -8.95 -15.50
C THR A 19 11.76 -7.55 -15.00
N GLN A 20 12.21 -6.51 -15.71
CA GLN A 20 11.86 -5.13 -15.36
C GLN A 20 10.34 -4.93 -15.41
N LEU A 21 9.78 -4.27 -14.40
CA LEU A 21 8.34 -4.06 -14.28
C LEU A 21 7.92 -2.85 -15.12
N GLY A 22 6.98 -3.07 -16.04
CA GLY A 22 6.30 -1.99 -16.77
C GLY A 22 5.32 -1.21 -15.86
N PRO A 23 4.77 -0.08 -16.35
CA PRO A 23 3.90 0.79 -15.55
C PRO A 23 2.65 0.07 -15.02
N ILE A 24 2.01 -0.77 -15.83
CA ILE A 24 0.81 -1.52 -15.43
C ILE A 24 1.11 -2.54 -14.32
N LEU A 25 2.29 -3.18 -14.38
CA LEU A 25 2.70 -4.12 -13.34
C LEU A 25 3.10 -3.39 -12.05
N CYS A 26 3.73 -2.22 -12.17
CA CYS A 26 4.04 -1.38 -11.00
C CYS A 26 2.76 -0.89 -10.34
N TRP A 27 1.82 -0.35 -11.13
CA TRP A 27 0.49 0.04 -10.67
C TRP A 27 -0.19 -1.12 -9.94
N ALA A 28 -0.20 -2.32 -10.53
CA ALA A 28 -0.83 -3.48 -9.92
C ALA A 28 -0.21 -3.87 -8.57
N VAL A 29 1.11 -3.81 -8.43
CA VAL A 29 1.77 -4.12 -7.16
C VAL A 29 1.47 -3.05 -6.12
N VAL A 30 1.57 -1.77 -6.47
CA VAL A 30 1.28 -0.65 -5.57
C VAL A 30 -0.20 -0.63 -5.17
N PHE A 31 -1.10 -0.84 -6.13
CA PHE A 31 -2.53 -0.94 -5.90
C PHE A 31 -2.89 -2.13 -5.03
N ALA A 32 -2.27 -3.30 -5.25
CA ALA A 32 -2.52 -4.46 -4.40
C ALA A 32 -2.08 -4.21 -2.96
N ASP A 33 -0.97 -3.49 -2.76
CA ASP A 33 -0.48 -3.17 -1.42
C ASP A 33 -1.42 -2.18 -0.70
N ILE A 34 -1.62 -0.99 -1.28
CA ILE A 34 -2.50 0.05 -0.73
C ILE A 34 -3.95 -0.42 -0.62
N GLY A 35 -4.43 -1.12 -1.64
CA GLY A 35 -5.83 -1.53 -1.77
C GLY A 35 -6.28 -2.43 -0.64
N THR A 36 -5.41 -3.32 -0.14
CA THR A 36 -5.76 -4.18 1.00
C THR A 36 -6.16 -3.36 2.23
N SER A 37 -5.36 -2.34 2.56
CA SER A 37 -5.61 -1.40 3.66
C SER A 37 -6.88 -0.58 3.49
N VAL A 38 -7.17 -0.13 2.26
CA VAL A 38 -8.40 0.59 1.95
C VAL A 38 -9.65 -0.25 2.25
N TYR A 39 -9.60 -1.58 2.09
CA TYR A 39 -10.76 -2.44 2.32
C TYR A 39 -11.03 -2.71 3.81
N TYR A 40 -10.02 -3.01 4.62
CA TYR A 40 -10.26 -3.39 6.02
C TYR A 40 -10.31 -2.22 7.01
N VAL A 41 -9.59 -1.13 6.73
CA VAL A 41 -9.46 -0.01 7.69
C VAL A 41 -10.77 0.71 7.98
N PRO A 42 -11.65 1.00 7.00
CA PRO A 42 -12.95 1.60 7.30
C PRO A 42 -13.78 0.76 8.28
N GLY A 43 -13.72 -0.57 8.17
CA GLY A 43 -14.40 -1.49 9.10
C GLY A 43 -13.82 -1.43 10.52
N ILE A 44 -12.49 -1.47 10.63
CA ILE A 44 -11.79 -1.34 11.92
C ILE A 44 -12.07 0.02 12.57
N LEU A 45 -12.00 1.11 11.81
CA LEU A 45 -12.31 2.46 12.29
C LEU A 45 -13.76 2.57 12.74
N TYR A 46 -14.70 2.05 11.97
CA TYR A 46 -16.11 2.10 12.34
C TYR A 46 -16.37 1.39 13.68
N GLY A 47 -15.68 0.28 13.96
CA GLY A 47 -15.74 -0.38 15.26
C GLY A 47 -15.21 0.46 16.44
N ASN A 48 -14.30 1.40 16.19
CA ASN A 48 -13.64 2.19 17.23
C ASN A 48 -14.26 3.59 17.42
N VAL A 49 -14.64 4.27 16.33
CA VAL A 49 -15.12 5.66 16.33
C VAL A 49 -16.51 5.83 15.70
N GLY A 50 -17.16 4.73 15.32
CA GLY A 50 -18.53 4.72 14.79
C GLY A 50 -18.65 5.51 13.47
N SER A 51 -19.70 6.32 13.37
CA SER A 51 -20.00 7.12 12.18
C SER A 51 -18.94 8.17 11.83
N LEU A 52 -18.02 8.48 12.76
CA LEU A 52 -16.90 9.38 12.51
C LEU A 52 -15.81 8.76 11.61
N ALA A 53 -15.84 7.44 11.38
CA ALA A 53 -14.84 6.76 10.55
C ALA A 53 -14.68 7.41 9.16
N GLY A 54 -15.80 7.74 8.51
CA GLY A 54 -15.79 8.41 7.20
C GLY A 54 -15.12 9.79 7.24
N PHE A 55 -15.33 10.56 8.32
CA PHE A 55 -14.69 11.86 8.51
C PHE A 55 -13.17 11.71 8.64
N PHE A 56 -12.68 10.76 9.45
CA PHE A 56 -11.25 10.55 9.61
C PHE A 56 -10.58 10.06 8.34
N VAL A 57 -11.18 9.10 7.62
CA VAL A 57 -10.66 8.65 6.32
C VAL A 57 -10.56 9.82 5.34
N PHE A 58 -11.59 10.66 5.25
CA PHE A 58 -11.58 11.85 4.39
C PHE A 58 -10.49 12.85 4.78
N LEU A 59 -10.32 13.11 6.09
CA LEU A 59 -9.27 13.99 6.62
C LEU A 59 -7.88 13.49 6.23
N THR A 60 -7.60 12.20 6.45
CA THR A 60 -6.30 11.60 6.12
C THR A 60 -6.06 11.45 4.63
N MET A 61 -7.11 11.39 3.80
CA MET A 61 -6.98 11.41 2.34
C MET A 61 -6.28 12.69 1.84
N ALA A 62 -6.49 13.83 2.50
CA ALA A 62 -5.76 15.06 2.15
C ALA A 62 -4.25 14.92 2.40
N VAL A 63 -3.87 14.27 3.51
CA VAL A 63 -2.47 13.98 3.83
C VAL A 63 -1.88 12.96 2.86
N PHE A 64 -2.65 11.93 2.51
CA PHE A 64 -2.29 10.91 1.53
C PHE A 64 -1.88 11.53 0.19
N VAL A 65 -2.67 12.45 -0.36
CA VAL A 65 -2.35 13.11 -1.65
C VAL A 65 -1.00 13.82 -1.58
N LEU A 66 -0.73 14.55 -0.48
CA LEU A 66 0.56 15.22 -0.29
C LEU A 66 1.71 14.21 -0.18
N LEU A 67 1.48 13.09 0.49
CA LEU A 67 2.46 12.03 0.68
C LEU A 67 2.79 11.31 -0.63
N THR A 68 1.79 11.02 -1.47
CA THR A 68 1.97 10.44 -2.80
C THR A 68 2.88 11.30 -3.67
N LEU A 69 2.68 12.62 -3.66
CA LEU A 69 3.55 13.55 -4.40
C LEU A 69 5.00 13.48 -3.89
N LYS A 70 5.20 13.30 -2.59
CA LYS A 70 6.53 13.16 -2.00
C LYS A 70 7.19 11.82 -2.33
N TYR A 71 6.44 10.71 -2.32
CA TYR A 71 6.98 9.42 -2.77
C TYR A 71 7.34 9.42 -4.25
N ALA A 72 6.57 10.11 -5.10
CA ALA A 72 6.94 10.29 -6.50
C ALA A 72 8.26 11.08 -6.66
N GLU A 73 8.44 12.15 -5.88
CA GLU A 73 9.69 12.93 -5.84
C GLU A 73 10.89 12.06 -5.40
N VAL A 74 10.72 11.28 -4.33
CA VAL A 74 11.73 10.36 -3.81
C VAL A 74 12.10 9.30 -4.85
N THR A 75 11.11 8.69 -5.49
CA THR A 75 11.31 7.68 -6.56
C THR A 75 12.12 8.26 -7.72
N HIS A 76 11.89 9.54 -8.06
CA HIS A 76 12.65 10.21 -9.11
C HIS A 76 14.10 10.50 -8.70
N ARG A 77 14.30 10.96 -7.45
CA ARG A 77 15.61 11.36 -6.93
C ARG A 77 16.53 10.18 -6.62
N PHE A 78 15.96 9.04 -6.25
CA PHE A 78 16.71 7.85 -5.83
C PHE A 78 16.39 6.63 -6.72
N PRO A 79 16.76 6.65 -8.02
CA PRO A 79 16.43 5.58 -8.95
C PRO A 79 17.07 4.23 -8.60
N GLN A 80 18.17 4.23 -7.85
CA GLN A 80 18.89 3.03 -7.41
C GLN A 80 18.33 2.39 -6.13
N GLY A 81 17.30 2.98 -5.53
CA GLY A 81 16.65 2.46 -4.31
C GLY A 81 16.06 3.57 -3.46
N GLY A 82 14.81 3.97 -3.77
CA GLY A 82 14.07 5.03 -3.08
C GLY A 82 13.44 4.63 -1.75
N GLY A 83 13.88 3.51 -1.18
CA GLY A 83 13.41 3.04 0.12
C GLY A 83 13.87 3.89 1.30
N VAL A 84 13.14 3.78 2.41
CA VAL A 84 13.40 4.54 3.65
C VAL A 84 14.85 4.43 4.14
N VAL A 85 15.47 3.25 3.99
CA VAL A 85 16.84 2.99 4.42
C VAL A 85 17.83 3.90 3.69
N THR A 86 17.80 3.90 2.35
CA THR A 86 18.70 4.67 1.51
C THR A 86 18.48 6.17 1.70
N VAL A 87 17.22 6.59 1.69
CA VAL A 87 16.87 8.02 1.76
C VAL A 87 17.27 8.60 3.11
N ALA A 88 16.95 7.91 4.22
CA ALA A 88 17.26 8.39 5.55
C ALA A 88 18.77 8.31 5.88
N ALA A 89 19.47 7.29 5.36
CA ALA A 89 20.92 7.18 5.51
C ALA A 89 21.67 8.35 4.83
N GLN A 90 21.24 8.73 3.63
CA GLN A 90 21.87 9.82 2.87
C GLN A 90 21.46 11.20 3.38
N ALA A 91 20.23 11.37 3.85
CA ALA A 91 19.73 12.65 4.35
C ALA A 91 20.25 12.99 5.76
N MET A 92 20.43 11.98 6.61
CA MET A 92 20.80 12.17 8.02
C MET A 92 22.07 11.42 8.39
N ASN A 93 21.97 10.12 8.61
CA ASN A 93 23.10 9.24 8.89
C ASN A 93 22.67 7.76 8.83
N HIS A 94 23.65 6.87 8.81
CA HIS A 94 23.46 5.42 8.71
C HIS A 94 22.58 4.82 9.83
N TRP A 95 22.60 5.40 11.05
CA TRP A 95 21.79 4.91 12.17
C TRP A 95 20.30 5.19 11.98
N VAL A 96 19.95 6.37 11.46
CA VAL A 96 18.56 6.69 11.11
C VAL A 96 18.09 5.82 9.94
N GLY A 97 18.96 5.55 8.96
CA GLY A 97 18.70 4.58 7.90
C GLY A 97 18.40 3.18 8.44
N ALA A 98 19.21 2.69 9.39
CA ALA A 98 18.99 1.41 10.05
C ALA A 98 17.68 1.38 10.86
N LEU A 99 17.36 2.45 11.58
CA LEU A 99 16.09 2.59 12.30
C LEU A 99 14.90 2.52 11.35
N GLY A 100 14.95 3.25 10.23
CA GLY A 100 13.92 3.18 9.18
C GLY A 100 13.77 1.77 8.61
N GLY A 101 14.88 1.06 8.41
CA GLY A 101 14.89 -0.35 7.99
C GLY A 101 14.23 -1.29 9.00
N MET A 102 14.45 -1.09 10.29
CA MET A 102 13.78 -1.88 11.34
C MET A 102 12.28 -1.59 11.38
N CYS A 103 11.88 -0.31 11.30
CA CYS A 103 10.47 0.06 11.30
C CYS A 103 9.71 -0.51 10.09
N ILE A 104 10.28 -0.43 8.89
CA ILE A 104 9.60 -0.93 7.68
C ILE A 104 9.52 -2.46 7.64
N LEU A 105 10.46 -3.18 8.26
CA LEU A 105 10.34 -4.63 8.41
C LEU A 105 9.16 -5.02 9.30
N VAL A 106 8.99 -4.32 10.44
CA VAL A 106 7.84 -4.54 11.33
C VAL A 106 6.54 -4.23 10.60
N ASP A 107 6.51 -3.12 9.86
CA ASP A 107 5.36 -2.72 9.04
C ASP A 107 4.99 -3.82 8.04
N TYR A 108 5.94 -4.36 7.27
CA TYR A 108 5.64 -5.43 6.30
C TYR A 108 5.08 -6.71 6.92
N PHE A 109 5.59 -7.14 8.08
CA PHE A 109 5.02 -8.30 8.76
C PHE A 109 3.61 -8.01 9.30
N LEU A 110 3.41 -6.82 9.86
CA LEU A 110 2.13 -6.42 10.42
C LEU A 110 1.06 -6.25 9.34
N THR A 111 1.38 -5.55 8.25
CA THR A 111 0.49 -5.32 7.10
C THR A 111 0.13 -6.64 6.43
N ALA A 112 1.10 -7.53 6.19
CA ALA A 112 0.79 -8.85 5.64
C ALA A 112 -0.16 -9.65 6.55
N ALA A 113 0.07 -9.64 7.86
CA ALA A 113 -0.75 -10.36 8.82
C ALA A 113 -2.18 -9.79 8.92
N ILE A 114 -2.33 -8.47 9.07
CA ILE A 114 -3.63 -7.83 9.24
C ILE A 114 -4.47 -7.88 7.95
N SER A 115 -3.84 -7.69 6.78
CA SER A 115 -4.51 -7.80 5.48
C SER A 115 -5.02 -9.23 5.24
N CYS A 116 -4.18 -10.23 5.51
CA CYS A 116 -4.57 -11.63 5.33
C CYS A 116 -5.69 -12.03 6.30
N LEU A 117 -5.56 -11.70 7.59
CA LEU A 117 -6.58 -12.01 8.59
C LEU A 117 -7.91 -11.34 8.27
N SER A 118 -7.89 -10.04 7.95
CA SER A 118 -9.10 -9.30 7.59
C SER A 118 -9.77 -9.87 6.35
N GLY A 119 -8.99 -10.27 5.35
CA GLY A 119 -9.50 -10.97 4.16
C GLY A 119 -10.24 -12.26 4.51
N ILE A 120 -9.65 -13.11 5.36
CA ILE A 120 -10.28 -14.36 5.80
C ILE A 120 -11.55 -14.10 6.63
N LEU A 121 -11.54 -13.08 7.49
CA LEU A 121 -12.73 -12.66 8.24
C LEU A 121 -13.85 -12.19 7.31
N TYR A 122 -13.55 -11.46 6.23
CA TYR A 122 -14.56 -11.10 5.24
C TYR A 122 -15.09 -12.31 4.47
N PHE A 123 -14.23 -13.27 4.10
CA PHE A 123 -14.70 -14.52 3.52
C PHE A 123 -15.59 -15.31 4.48
N SER A 124 -15.34 -15.25 5.79
CA SER A 124 -16.18 -15.93 6.78
C SER A 124 -17.62 -15.40 6.84
N VAL A 125 -17.87 -14.15 6.41
CA VAL A 125 -19.23 -13.60 6.28
C VAL A 125 -20.03 -14.36 5.21
N VAL A 126 -19.37 -14.76 4.12
CA VAL A 126 -19.98 -15.51 3.00
C VAL A 126 -19.94 -17.02 3.25
N ILE A 127 -18.88 -17.50 3.89
CA ILE A 127 -18.63 -18.92 4.20
C ILE A 127 -18.41 -19.06 5.72
N PRO A 128 -19.49 -19.12 6.53
CA PRO A 128 -19.40 -19.12 8.00
C PRO A 128 -18.52 -20.23 8.59
N ALA A 129 -18.37 -21.35 7.89
CA ALA A 129 -17.52 -22.46 8.29
C ALA A 129 -16.02 -22.08 8.41
N MET A 130 -15.57 -21.00 7.76
CA MET A 130 -14.19 -20.52 7.85
C MET A 130 -13.89 -19.76 9.14
N GLY A 131 -14.91 -19.16 9.78
CA GLY A 131 -14.74 -18.28 10.94
C GLY A 131 -13.95 -18.92 12.09
N PRO A 132 -14.30 -20.14 12.56
CA PRO A 132 -13.58 -20.82 13.63
C PRO A 132 -12.12 -21.14 13.30
N PHE A 133 -11.77 -21.25 12.02
CA PHE A 133 -10.42 -21.59 11.55
C PHE A 133 -9.68 -20.40 10.92
N ALA A 134 -10.15 -19.17 11.18
CA ALA A 134 -9.63 -17.99 10.50
C ALA A 134 -8.13 -17.79 10.74
N LEU A 135 -7.63 -18.12 11.94
CA LEU A 135 -6.21 -18.03 12.28
C LEU A 135 -5.37 -19.04 11.49
N GLU A 136 -5.79 -20.32 11.49
CA GLU A 136 -5.09 -21.41 10.80
C GLU A 136 -5.06 -21.17 9.28
N ILE A 137 -6.20 -20.73 8.72
CA ILE A 137 -6.31 -20.39 7.30
C ILE A 137 -5.41 -19.20 6.98
N THR A 138 -5.35 -18.18 7.84
CA THR A 138 -4.46 -17.02 7.67
C THR A 138 -3.00 -17.44 7.64
N ILE A 139 -2.55 -18.24 8.63
CA ILE A 139 -1.18 -18.75 8.68
C ILE A 139 -0.85 -19.57 7.44
N GLY A 140 -1.74 -20.49 7.05
CA GLY A 140 -1.56 -21.31 5.84
C GLY A 140 -1.48 -20.47 4.56
N THR A 141 -2.30 -19.42 4.45
CA THR A 141 -2.29 -18.49 3.31
C THR A 141 -0.99 -17.70 3.25
N LEU A 142 -0.49 -17.19 4.39
CA LEU A 142 0.79 -16.49 4.44
C LEU A 142 1.97 -17.38 4.04
N VAL A 143 1.98 -18.64 4.49
CA VAL A 143 2.99 -19.62 4.07
C VAL A 143 2.91 -19.86 2.56
N LEU A 144 1.71 -20.03 2.00
CA LEU A 144 1.51 -20.23 0.57
C LEU A 144 1.99 -19.01 -0.25
N LEU A 145 1.68 -17.79 0.20
CA LEU A 145 2.16 -16.57 -0.44
C LEU A 145 3.69 -16.45 -0.34
N GLY A 146 4.28 -16.83 0.80
CA GLY A 146 5.72 -16.93 0.97
C GLY A 146 6.36 -17.89 -0.03
N LEU A 147 5.78 -19.08 -0.22
CA LEU A 147 6.23 -20.06 -1.20
C LEU A 147 6.10 -19.54 -2.64
N LEU A 148 5.00 -18.86 -2.97
CA LEU A 148 4.80 -18.21 -4.26
C LEU A 148 5.87 -17.14 -4.52
N ASN A 149 6.24 -16.38 -3.49
CA ASN A 149 7.29 -15.37 -3.59
C ASN A 149 8.67 -15.98 -3.90
N CYS A 150 8.93 -17.21 -3.45
CA CYS A 150 10.15 -17.94 -3.80
C CYS A 150 10.23 -18.35 -5.28
N ILE A 151 9.10 -18.48 -5.99
CA ILE A 151 9.06 -18.86 -7.43
C ILE A 151 9.56 -17.71 -8.32
N GLY A 152 9.34 -16.46 -7.90
CA GLY A 152 9.94 -15.29 -8.53
C GLY A 152 9.00 -14.10 -8.65
N ILE A 153 9.59 -12.90 -8.54
CA ILE A 153 8.90 -11.59 -8.48
C ILE A 153 7.96 -11.37 -9.67
N SER A 154 8.34 -11.82 -10.87
CA SER A 154 7.52 -11.63 -12.07
C SER A 154 6.23 -12.47 -12.06
N ALA A 155 6.23 -13.64 -11.42
CA ALA A 155 5.03 -14.45 -11.24
C ALA A 155 4.10 -13.78 -10.21
N SER A 156 4.65 -13.34 -9.08
CA SER A 156 3.91 -12.58 -8.06
C SER A 156 3.25 -11.34 -8.66
N ALA A 157 3.96 -10.54 -9.45
CA ALA A 157 3.41 -9.34 -10.08
C ALA A 157 2.25 -9.62 -11.05
N LYS A 158 2.25 -10.76 -11.75
CA LYS A 158 1.12 -11.16 -12.62
C LYS A 158 -0.10 -11.56 -11.81
N VAL A 159 0.09 -12.30 -10.71
CA VAL A 159 -0.99 -12.64 -9.78
C VAL A 159 -1.58 -11.37 -9.15
N SER A 160 -0.72 -10.44 -8.71
CA SER A 160 -1.14 -9.13 -8.23
C SER A 160 -1.92 -8.34 -9.29
N LEU A 161 -1.52 -8.37 -10.56
CA LEU A 161 -2.27 -7.71 -11.64
C LEU A 161 -3.67 -8.27 -11.82
N VAL A 162 -3.84 -9.59 -11.78
CA VAL A 162 -5.17 -10.22 -11.87
C VAL A 162 -6.03 -9.79 -10.68
N GLY A 163 -5.49 -9.90 -9.46
CA GLY A 163 -6.19 -9.48 -8.24
C GLY A 163 -6.56 -8.00 -8.24
N ALA A 164 -5.61 -7.12 -8.57
CA ALA A 164 -5.80 -5.68 -8.68
C ALA A 164 -6.86 -5.31 -9.71
N THR A 165 -6.90 -6.00 -10.86
CA THR A 165 -7.90 -5.76 -11.90
C THR A 165 -9.31 -6.14 -11.42
N ILE A 166 -9.45 -7.30 -10.76
CA ILE A 166 -10.73 -7.74 -10.20
C ILE A 166 -11.20 -6.75 -9.13
N ALA A 167 -10.31 -6.38 -8.20
CA ALA A 167 -10.58 -5.41 -7.15
C ALA A 167 -11.01 -4.05 -7.72
N PHE A 168 -10.25 -3.50 -8.68
CA PHE A 168 -10.58 -2.24 -9.35
C PHE A 168 -11.93 -2.27 -10.06
N LEU A 169 -12.25 -3.35 -10.78
CA LEU A 169 -13.55 -3.51 -11.43
C LEU A 169 -14.68 -3.64 -10.39
N SER A 170 -14.43 -4.31 -9.26
CA SER A 170 -15.40 -4.41 -8.17
C SER A 170 -15.67 -3.06 -7.51
N ASP A 171 -14.65 -2.21 -7.36
CA ASP A 171 -14.80 -0.85 -6.84
C ASP A 171 -15.63 0.01 -7.78
N ILE A 172 -15.38 -0.08 -9.10
CA ILE A 172 -16.20 0.63 -10.10
C ILE A 172 -17.66 0.18 -10.00
N ALA A 173 -17.91 -1.14 -9.93
CA ALA A 173 -19.27 -1.67 -9.82
C ALA A 173 -19.96 -1.17 -8.53
N LEU A 174 -19.24 -1.12 -7.41
CA LEU A 174 -19.73 -0.62 -6.14
C LEU A 174 -20.05 0.87 -6.20
N LEU A 175 -19.15 1.70 -6.77
CA LEU A 175 -19.38 3.13 -6.95
C LEU A 175 -20.59 3.39 -7.86
N VAL A 176 -20.71 2.69 -8.99
CA VAL A 176 -21.86 2.81 -9.89
C VAL A 176 -23.15 2.43 -9.15
N THR A 177 -23.15 1.35 -8.38
CA THR A 177 -24.31 0.94 -7.58
C THR A 177 -24.68 2.00 -6.55
N ILE A 178 -23.72 2.55 -5.81
CA ILE A 178 -23.99 3.60 -4.82
C ILE A 178 -24.57 4.84 -5.50
N PHE A 179 -23.96 5.37 -6.57
CA PHE A 179 -24.41 6.61 -7.19
C PHE A 179 -25.68 6.47 -8.04
N THR A 180 -26.09 5.26 -8.40
CA THR A 180 -27.39 5.02 -9.06
C THR A 180 -28.53 4.87 -8.05
N HIS A 181 -28.26 4.36 -6.86
CA HIS A 181 -29.25 4.19 -5.79
C HIS A 181 -29.30 5.35 -4.79
N LEU A 182 -28.26 6.16 -4.71
CA LEU A 182 -28.16 7.30 -3.81
C LEU A 182 -28.25 8.61 -4.58
N SER A 183 -29.28 9.41 -4.29
CA SER A 183 -29.41 10.74 -4.88
C SER A 183 -28.32 11.67 -4.33
N PHE A 184 -27.90 12.65 -5.16
CA PHE A 184 -26.88 13.62 -4.74
C PHE A 184 -27.21 14.37 -3.44
N PRO A 185 -28.47 14.80 -3.18
CA PRO A 185 -28.84 15.38 -1.88
C PRO A 185 -28.69 14.40 -0.71
N ALA A 186 -29.04 13.12 -0.90
CA ALA A 186 -28.87 12.10 0.13
C ALA A 186 -27.38 11.84 0.43
N PHE A 187 -26.53 11.86 -0.60
CA PHE A 187 -25.08 11.81 -0.43
C PHE A 187 -24.56 12.98 0.41
N LEU A 188 -24.97 14.22 0.11
CA LEU A 188 -24.55 15.38 0.89
C LEU A 188 -25.03 15.32 2.34
N ALA A 189 -26.20 14.72 2.60
CA ALA A 189 -26.71 14.52 3.95
C ALA A 189 -25.89 13.52 4.78
N LEU A 190 -25.04 12.70 4.17
CA LEU A 190 -24.16 11.78 4.90
C LEU A 190 -23.10 12.54 5.72
N PHE A 191 -22.57 13.65 5.21
CA PHE A 191 -21.54 14.43 5.90
C PHE A 191 -21.97 14.91 7.31
N PRO A 192 -23.10 15.62 7.48
CA PRO A 192 -23.56 15.98 8.81
C PRO A 192 -23.98 14.74 9.63
N SER A 193 -24.45 13.66 9.00
CA SER A 193 -24.81 12.43 9.71
C SER A 193 -23.64 11.72 10.38
N MET A 194 -22.40 11.90 9.87
CA MET A 194 -21.18 11.35 10.47
C MET A 194 -20.99 11.81 11.92
N PHE A 195 -21.46 13.02 12.25
CA PHE A 195 -21.35 13.64 13.57
C PHE A 195 -22.61 13.49 14.43
N ALA A 196 -23.69 12.93 13.89
CA ALA A 196 -24.99 12.92 14.55
C ALA A 196 -25.03 12.01 15.80
N SER A 197 -24.24 10.93 15.80
CA SER A 197 -24.28 9.91 16.86
C SER A 197 -23.03 9.86 17.75
N HIS A 198 -21.94 10.54 17.36
CA HIS A 198 -20.65 10.44 18.04
C HIS A 198 -19.98 11.81 18.14
N ALA A 199 -19.54 12.16 19.35
CA ALA A 199 -18.83 13.40 19.62
C ALA A 199 -17.33 13.28 19.31
N LEU A 200 -16.74 14.37 18.81
CA LEU A 200 -15.29 14.51 18.66
C LEU A 200 -14.63 14.74 20.04
N THR A 201 -14.39 13.65 20.77
CA THR A 201 -13.57 13.70 21.98
C THR A 201 -12.07 13.71 21.61
N PRO A 202 -11.17 14.21 22.46
CA PRO A 202 -9.73 14.13 22.22
C PRO A 202 -9.24 12.70 21.95
N ILE A 203 -9.84 11.72 22.62
CA ILE A 203 -9.53 10.29 22.44
C ILE A 203 -10.04 9.80 21.07
N ALA A 204 -11.26 10.15 20.68
CA ALA A 204 -11.79 9.80 19.36
C ALA A 204 -10.97 10.42 18.22
N ILE A 205 -10.48 11.65 18.40
CA ILE A 205 -9.55 12.29 17.46
C ILE A 205 -8.25 11.51 17.37
N LEU A 206 -7.65 11.13 18.50
CA LEU A 206 -6.40 10.37 18.51
C LEU A 206 -6.56 9.00 17.84
N ILE A 207 -7.59 8.24 18.21
CA ILE A 207 -7.86 6.90 17.67
C ILE A 207 -8.24 6.98 16.19
N GLY A 208 -9.15 7.89 15.84
CA GLY A 208 -9.65 8.05 14.48
C GLY A 208 -8.56 8.53 13.52
N PHE A 209 -7.77 9.54 13.92
CA PHE A 209 -6.66 10.03 13.10
C PHE A 209 -5.57 8.97 12.98
N ALA A 210 -5.07 8.40 14.08
CA ALA A 210 -4.01 7.38 14.01
C ALA A 210 -4.47 6.12 13.23
N GLY A 211 -5.69 5.66 13.46
CA GLY A 211 -6.24 4.49 12.78
C GLY A 211 -6.49 4.70 11.29
N SER A 212 -6.78 5.93 10.86
CA SER A 212 -7.01 6.23 9.43
C SER A 212 -5.72 6.35 8.62
N PHE A 213 -4.56 6.58 9.24
CA PHE A 213 -3.28 6.45 8.53
C PHE A 213 -3.02 5.02 8.04
N LEU A 214 -3.54 4.01 8.74
CA LEU A 214 -3.40 2.62 8.32
C LEU A 214 -4.02 2.38 6.94
N ALA A 215 -5.09 3.12 6.56
CA ALA A 215 -5.77 2.97 5.27
C ALA A 215 -4.86 3.27 4.07
N PHE A 216 -3.73 3.93 4.33
CA PHE A 216 -2.82 4.44 3.33
C PHE A 216 -1.41 3.83 3.42
N SER A 217 -1.24 2.79 4.25
CA SER A 217 -0.05 1.94 4.22
C SER A 217 0.07 1.27 2.85
N GLY A 218 1.29 1.12 2.34
CA GLY A 218 1.58 0.59 1.01
C GLY A 218 2.04 1.64 -0.01
N LEU A 219 1.94 2.94 0.30
CA LEU A 219 2.46 4.00 -0.59
C LEU A 219 3.97 3.90 -0.79
N GLU A 220 4.69 3.55 0.27
CA GLU A 220 6.13 3.37 0.27
C GLU A 220 6.60 2.32 -0.74
N SER A 221 5.74 1.39 -1.15
CA SER A 221 6.09 0.38 -2.14
C SER A 221 6.43 0.98 -3.50
N ILE A 222 5.89 2.15 -3.87
CA ILE A 222 6.29 2.80 -5.14
C ILE A 222 7.77 3.18 -5.16
N SER A 223 8.30 3.68 -4.05
CA SER A 223 9.70 4.11 -3.98
C SER A 223 10.66 2.94 -3.80
N GLN A 224 10.18 1.84 -3.20
CA GLN A 224 10.92 0.58 -3.08
C GLN A 224 11.02 -0.17 -4.41
N LEU A 225 10.01 -0.05 -5.28
CA LEU A 225 10.03 -0.65 -6.61
C LEU A 225 10.97 0.07 -7.58
N SER A 226 11.50 1.26 -7.24
CA SER A 226 12.34 2.06 -8.15
C SER A 226 13.46 1.29 -8.87
N PRO A 227 14.21 0.36 -8.22
CA PRO A 227 15.30 -0.35 -8.87
C PRO A 227 14.82 -1.29 -9.98
N VAL A 228 13.66 -1.93 -9.78
CA VAL A 228 13.07 -2.95 -10.67
C VAL A 228 12.12 -2.38 -11.72
N MET A 229 11.80 -1.08 -11.64
CA MET A 229 11.02 -0.37 -12.66
C MET A 229 11.75 -0.31 -14.01
N LYS A 230 11.00 -0.52 -15.10
CA LYS A 230 11.50 -0.35 -16.46
C LYS A 230 11.90 1.11 -16.74
N THR A 231 12.96 1.30 -17.52
CA THR A 231 13.37 2.64 -17.96
C THR A 231 12.50 3.15 -19.11
N PRO A 232 12.12 4.45 -19.15
CA PRO A 232 12.49 5.52 -18.23
C PRO A 232 11.62 5.52 -16.96
N ARG A 233 12.27 5.37 -15.79
CA ARG A 233 11.60 5.21 -14.48
C ARG A 233 10.66 6.36 -14.13
N LYS A 234 11.01 7.60 -14.51
CA LYS A 234 10.15 8.79 -14.32
C LYS A 234 8.78 8.65 -14.99
N LYS A 235 8.73 8.05 -16.19
CA LYS A 235 7.46 7.83 -16.90
C LYS A 235 6.69 6.66 -16.29
N VAL A 236 7.39 5.62 -15.85
CA VAL A 236 6.78 4.45 -15.22
C VAL A 236 6.16 4.80 -13.87
N GLY A 237 6.92 5.43 -12.97
CA GLY A 237 6.43 5.85 -11.65
C GLY A 237 5.47 7.04 -11.67
N GLY A 238 5.35 7.77 -12.79
CA GLY A 238 4.31 8.78 -12.93
C GLY A 238 2.97 8.23 -13.43
N ILE A 239 2.96 7.00 -13.96
CA ILE A 239 1.75 6.31 -14.43
C ILE A 239 1.25 5.30 -13.39
N ALA A 240 2.20 4.68 -12.67
CA ALA A 240 1.92 3.76 -11.56
C ALA A 240 1.38 4.51 -10.34
#